data_AF-A0A094NSY9-F1
#
_entry.id   AF-A0A094NSY9-F1
#
_cell.length_a   1.000
_cell.length_b   1.000
_cell.length_c   1.000
_cell.angle_alpha   90.00
_cell.angle_beta   90.00
_cell.angle_gamma   90.00
#
_symmetry.space_group_name_H-M   'P 1'
#
loop_
_entity.id
_entity.type
_entity.pdbx_description
1 polymer ?
#
loop_
_entity_poly.entity_id
_entity_poly.type
_entity_poly.pdbx_seq_one_letter_code
_entity_poly.pdbx_strand_id
1 'polypeptide(L)'
;MSSDAEMAIFGEAAPYLRKPEKERIEAQNRPFDAKSACFVVDEKQMYVKGTIQSKEGGKVTVKTYDDTTVTVKDDEVFPMNPPKYDKIEDMAMMTHLH
;
A
#
# COMPACT_ATOMS: atom_id res chain seq x y z
N MET A 1 -10.79 -24.66 -6.90
CA MET A 1 -10.39 -24.22 -8.25
C MET A 1 -9.33 -23.16 -8.06
N SER A 2 -8.14 -23.30 -8.64
CA SER A 2 -7.11 -22.26 -8.55
C SER A 2 -7.55 -21.06 -9.39
N SER A 3 -7.28 -19.85 -8.91
CA SER A 3 -7.61 -18.62 -9.65
C SER A 3 -6.87 -18.53 -10.99
N ASP A 4 -5.72 -19.22 -11.12
CA ASP A 4 -4.97 -19.28 -12.38
C ASP A 4 -5.70 -20.09 -13.45
N ALA A 5 -6.47 -21.12 -13.05
CA ALA A 5 -7.27 -21.91 -13.99
C ALA A 5 -8.41 -21.10 -14.60
N GLU A 6 -8.99 -20.17 -13.84
CA GLU A 6 -10.02 -19.23 -14.35
C GLU A 6 -9.43 -18.22 -15.33
N MET A 7 -8.16 -17.84 -15.14
CA MET A 7 -7.47 -16.89 -16.01
C MET A 7 -6.99 -17.48 -17.34
N ALA A 8 -6.99 -18.81 -17.49
CA ALA A 8 -6.51 -19.49 -18.71
C ALA A 8 -7.26 -19.07 -19.98
N ILE A 9 -8.54 -18.68 -19.86
CA ILE A 9 -9.36 -18.23 -21.00
C ILE A 9 -8.84 -16.96 -21.67
N PHE A 10 -8.02 -16.17 -20.95
CA PHE A 10 -7.46 -14.92 -21.44
C PHE A 10 -6.09 -15.10 -22.12
N GLY A 11 -5.54 -16.31 -22.13
CA GLY A 11 -4.27 -16.63 -22.80
C GLY A 11 -3.12 -15.69 -22.38
N GLU A 12 -2.42 -15.13 -23.37
CA GLU A 12 -1.27 -14.24 -23.16
C GLU A 12 -1.63 -12.92 -22.44
N ALA A 13 -2.90 -12.52 -22.45
CA ALA A 13 -3.35 -11.31 -21.77
C ALA A 13 -3.48 -11.49 -20.25
N ALA A 14 -3.58 -12.72 -19.74
CA ALA A 14 -3.87 -13.02 -18.34
C ALA A 14 -2.97 -12.26 -17.33
N PRO A 15 -1.63 -12.20 -17.49
CA PRO A 15 -0.74 -11.54 -16.52
C PRO A 15 -0.91 -10.01 -16.42
N TYR A 16 -1.55 -9.41 -17.44
CA TYR A 16 -1.86 -7.98 -17.49
C TYR A 16 -3.22 -7.67 -16.87
N LEU A 17 -4.13 -8.65 -16.80
CA LEU A 17 -5.47 -8.52 -16.22
C LEU A 17 -5.48 -8.87 -14.72
N ARG A 18 -4.78 -9.94 -14.33
CA ARG A 18 -4.69 -10.40 -12.94
C ARG A 18 -3.33 -11.05 -12.70
N LYS A 19 -2.75 -10.79 -11.53
CA LYS A 19 -1.49 -11.44 -11.14
C LYS A 19 -1.70 -12.92 -10.82
N PRO A 20 -0.73 -13.80 -11.15
CA PRO A 20 -0.78 -15.20 -10.78
C PRO A 20 -1.02 -15.40 -9.28
N GLU A 21 -1.67 -16.49 -8.91
CA GLU A 21 -2.01 -16.82 -7.52
C GLU A 21 -0.77 -16.80 -6.62
N LYS A 22 0.35 -17.32 -7.11
CA LYS A 22 1.63 -17.31 -6.41
C LYS A 22 2.10 -15.88 -6.07
N GLU A 23 2.12 -14.97 -7.05
CA GLU A 23 2.54 -13.58 -6.83
C GLU A 23 1.59 -12.85 -5.86
N ARG A 24 0.29 -13.16 -5.93
CA ARG A 24 -0.70 -12.61 -5.00
C ARG A 24 -0.45 -13.08 -3.57
N ILE A 25 -0.24 -14.38 -3.36
CA ILE A 25 0.04 -14.94 -2.03
C ILE A 25 1.33 -14.33 -1.45
N GLU A 26 2.38 -14.24 -2.26
CA GLU A 26 3.64 -13.60 -1.85
C GLU A 26 3.44 -12.12 -1.49
N ALA A 27 2.63 -11.39 -2.24
CA ALA A 27 2.31 -9.99 -1.95
C ALA A 27 1.50 -9.82 -0.66
N GLN A 28 0.47 -10.65 -0.46
CA GLN A 28 -0.43 -10.55 0.68
C GLN A 28 0.23 -10.98 2.00
N ASN A 29 1.28 -11.81 1.95
CA ASN A 29 2.02 -12.28 3.12
C ASN A 29 3.23 -11.42 3.48
N ARG A 30 3.47 -10.28 2.78
CA ARG A 30 4.59 -9.40 3.13
C ARG A 30 4.42 -8.84 4.55
N PRO A 31 5.50 -8.69 5.33
CA PRO A 31 5.44 -8.04 6.63
C PRO A 31 4.87 -6.63 6.52
N PHE A 32 3.98 -6.28 7.44
CA PHE A 32 3.32 -4.98 7.47
C PHE A 32 2.99 -4.59 8.90
N ASP A 33 3.42 -3.40 9.29
CA ASP A 33 3.05 -2.80 10.58
C ASP A 33 2.04 -1.67 10.34
N ALA A 34 0.78 -1.93 10.70
CA ALA A 34 -0.32 -0.99 10.52
C ALA A 34 -0.17 0.30 11.33
N LYS A 35 0.64 0.31 12.40
CA LYS A 35 0.82 1.50 13.25
C LYS A 35 1.82 2.48 12.65
N SER A 36 2.82 1.99 11.93
CA SER A 36 3.91 2.81 11.40
C SER A 36 3.82 3.03 9.89
N ALA A 37 3.22 2.12 9.12
CA ALA A 37 3.08 2.27 7.68
C ALA A 37 2.04 3.35 7.32
N CYS A 38 2.46 4.35 6.55
CA CYS A 38 1.61 5.49 6.20
C CYS A 38 1.86 6.01 4.78
N PHE A 39 0.91 6.82 4.30
CA PHE A 39 1.13 7.80 3.25
C PHE A 39 1.28 9.18 3.89
N VAL A 40 2.19 9.99 3.37
CA VAL A 40 2.43 11.35 3.84
C VAL A 40 2.39 12.32 2.66
N VAL A 41 1.87 13.52 2.89
CA VAL A 41 1.83 14.59 1.87
C VAL A 41 3.26 14.94 1.44
N ASP A 42 3.47 15.06 0.13
CA ASP A 42 4.73 15.50 -0.49
C ASP A 42 4.45 16.59 -1.52
N GLU A 43 5.28 17.62 -1.55
CA GLU A 43 5.07 18.79 -2.42
C GLU A 43 5.20 18.46 -3.92
N LYS A 44 5.98 17.45 -4.29
CA LYS A 44 6.29 17.12 -5.70
C LYS A 44 5.50 15.92 -6.22
N GLN A 45 5.21 14.97 -5.34
CA GLN A 45 4.57 13.70 -5.66
C GLN A 45 3.15 13.60 -5.09
N MET A 46 2.65 14.65 -4.43
CA MET A 46 1.37 14.71 -3.72
C MET A 46 1.32 13.82 -2.48
N TYR A 47 1.57 12.52 -2.65
CA TYR A 47 1.61 11.54 -1.56
C TYR A 47 2.72 10.52 -1.77
N VAL A 48 3.48 10.26 -0.72
CA VAL A 48 4.55 9.24 -0.73
C VAL A 48 4.37 8.26 0.41
N LYS A 49 4.93 7.06 0.24
CA LYS A 49 4.94 6.03 1.28
C LYS A 49 6.04 6.30 2.29
N GLY A 50 5.76 6.00 3.56
CA GLY A 50 6.74 6.11 4.62
C GLY A 50 6.43 5.28 5.86
N THR A 51 7.36 5.34 6.80
CA THR A 51 7.30 4.69 8.09
C THR A 51 7.44 5.75 9.19
N ILE A 52 6.41 5.87 10.03
CA ILE A 52 6.39 6.76 11.19
C ILE A 52 7.54 6.39 12.13
N GLN A 53 8.35 7.37 12.50
CA GLN A 53 9.45 7.25 13.46
C GLN A 53 9.04 7.74 14.85
N SER A 54 8.35 8.88 14.91
CA SER A 54 7.87 9.47 16.17
C SER A 54 6.64 10.35 15.97
N LYS A 55 5.92 10.57 17.07
CA LYS A 55 4.77 11.50 17.14
C LYS A 55 4.91 12.37 18.37
N GLU A 56 5.02 13.68 18.18
CA GLU A 56 5.25 14.66 19.25
C GLU A 56 4.54 15.98 18.93
N GLY A 57 3.80 16.53 19.90
CA GLY A 57 3.25 17.88 19.80
C GLY A 57 2.34 18.14 18.58
N GLY A 58 1.57 17.13 18.14
CA GLY A 58 0.69 17.24 16.96
C GLY A 58 1.41 17.14 15.61
N LYS A 59 2.70 16.78 15.62
CA LYS A 59 3.51 16.52 14.43
C LYS A 59 3.95 15.07 14.41
N VAL A 60 4.18 14.57 13.20
CA VAL A 60 4.63 13.20 12.94
C VAL A 60 5.91 13.26 12.13
N THR A 61 6.92 12.55 12.59
CA THR A 61 8.17 12.37 11.83
C THR A 61 8.08 11.06 11.07
N VAL A 62 8.23 11.13 9.76
CA VAL A 62 8.11 9.99 8.84
C VAL A 62 9.42 9.83 8.08
N LYS A 63 9.92 8.59 8.02
CA LYS A 63 10.98 8.21 7.08
C LYS A 63 10.32 7.70 5.79
N THR A 64 10.49 8.42 4.69
CA THR A 64 9.93 8.06 3.39
C THR A 64 10.76 6.95 2.72
N TYR A 65 10.19 6.29 1.71
CA TYR A 65 10.83 5.14 1.07
C TYR A 65 12.03 5.51 0.17
N ASP A 66 12.21 6.79 -0.14
CA ASP A 66 13.41 7.37 -0.76
C ASP A 66 14.49 7.77 0.27
N ASP A 67 14.35 7.30 1.52
CA ASP A 67 15.23 7.56 2.66
C ASP A 67 15.27 9.02 3.15
N THR A 68 14.34 9.87 2.72
CA THR A 68 14.15 11.22 3.28
C THR A 68 13.43 11.16 4.64
N THR A 69 13.75 12.08 5.55
CA THR A 69 13.00 12.25 6.80
C THR A 69 12.23 13.57 6.75
N VAL A 70 10.91 13.50 6.95
CA VAL A 70 10.02 14.66 6.96
C VAL A 70 9.26 14.75 8.27
N THR A 71 8.96 15.96 8.71
CA THR A 71 8.10 16.23 9.86
C THR A 71 6.91 17.04 9.40
N VAL A 72 5.73 16.43 9.46
CA VAL A 72 4.46 16.98 8.99
C VAL A 72 3.47 17.07 10.13
N LYS A 73 2.30 17.70 9.90
CA LYS A 73 1.20 17.65 10.86
C LYS A 73 0.55 16.26 10.86
N ASP A 74 -0.10 15.90 11.96
CA ASP A 74 -0.77 14.59 12.07
C ASP A 74 -1.93 14.42 11.07
N ASP A 75 -2.57 15.50 10.62
CA ASP A 75 -3.63 15.48 9.58
C ASP A 75 -3.09 15.35 8.14
N GLU A 76 -1.77 15.39 7.96
CA GLU A 76 -1.07 15.15 6.69
C GLU A 76 -0.52 13.71 6.59
N VAL A 77 -0.86 12.85 7.55
CA VAL A 77 -0.44 11.44 7.61
C VAL A 77 -1.64 10.52 7.55
N PHE A 78 -1.65 9.63 6.56
CA PHE A 78 -2.77 8.77 6.22
C PHE A 78 -2.40 7.29 6.42
N PRO A 79 -3.30 6.46 6.99
CA PRO A 79 -3.02 5.04 7.22
C PRO A 79 -2.88 4.27 5.90
N MET A 80 -2.00 3.28 5.85
CA MET A 80 -1.85 2.41 4.69
C MET A 80 -2.73 1.16 4.81
N ASN A 81 -3.36 0.73 3.71
CA ASN A 81 -4.09 -0.54 3.70
C ASN A 81 -3.11 -1.73 3.86
N PRO A 82 -3.46 -2.77 4.63
CA PRO A 82 -2.64 -3.97 4.75
C PRO A 82 -2.41 -4.70 3.41
N PRO A 83 -1.37 -5.54 3.27
CA PRO A 83 -1.00 -6.18 2.02
C PRO A 83 -2.07 -7.09 1.40
N LYS A 84 -3.06 -7.54 2.19
CA LYS A 84 -4.25 -8.24 1.67
C LYS A 84 -5.00 -7.45 0.58
N TYR A 85 -4.83 -6.12 0.57
CA TYR A 85 -5.41 -5.20 -0.41
C TYR A 85 -4.46 -4.86 -1.58
N ASP A 86 -3.27 -5.47 -1.66
CA ASP A 86 -2.34 -5.21 -2.77
C ASP A 86 -3.01 -5.54 -4.12
N LYS A 87 -3.13 -4.52 -4.98
CA LYS A 87 -3.75 -4.61 -6.31
C LYS A 87 -5.16 -5.22 -6.28
N ILE A 88 -5.96 -4.84 -5.28
CA ILE A 88 -7.37 -5.26 -5.22
C ILE A 88 -8.13 -4.81 -6.47
N GLU A 89 -9.04 -5.66 -6.95
CA GLU A 89 -9.79 -5.43 -8.18
C GLU A 89 -10.85 -4.33 -8.05
N ASP A 90 -11.37 -4.14 -6.84
CA ASP A 90 -12.33 -3.10 -6.50
C ASP A 90 -11.84 -2.31 -5.27
N MET A 91 -11.55 -1.03 -5.47
CA MET A 91 -11.07 -0.15 -4.39
C MET A 91 -12.14 0.15 -3.34
N ALA A 92 -13.43 0.00 -3.66
CA ALA A 92 -14.51 0.18 -2.68
C ALA A 92 -14.43 -0.86 -1.54
N MET A 93 -13.67 -1.94 -1.73
CA MET A 93 -13.45 -2.97 -0.71
C MET A 93 -12.29 -2.64 0.25
N MET A 94 -11.54 -1.56 0.02
CA MET A 94 -10.43 -1.14 0.88
C MET A 94 -10.94 -0.65 2.24
N THR A 95 -10.11 -0.80 3.29
CA THR A 95 -10.47 -0.30 4.64
C THR A 95 -10.25 1.20 4.76
N HIS A 96 -9.15 1.70 4.18
CA HIS A 96 -8.84 3.12 4.14
C HIS A 96 -9.03 3.64 2.71
N LEU A 97 -9.96 4.58 2.54
CA LEU A 97 -10.33 5.20 1.27
C LEU A 97 -10.39 6.73 1.48
N HIS A 98 -9.27 7.38 1.20
CA HIS A 98 -8.90 8.75 1.59
C HIS A 98 -8.39 9.55 0.39
#